data_AF-A0A3M2WQ58-F1
#
_entry.id   AF-A0A3M2WQ58-F1
#
_cell.length_a   1.000
_cell.length_b   1.000
_cell.length_c   1.000
_cell.angle_alpha   90.00
_cell.angle_beta   90.00
_cell.angle_gamma   90.00
#
_symmetry.space_group_name_H-M   'P 1'
#
loop_
_entity.id
_entity.type
_entity.pdbx_description
1 polymer ?
#
loop_
_entity_poly.entity_id
_entity_poly.type
_entity_poly.pdbx_seq_one_letter_code
_entity_poly.pdbx_strand_id
1 'polypeptide(L)'
;MTRVHAELAAPGTCGAGYNTLRFDDEVTRYSFYRNFFDPYAREWQGGNSRWDLIDVVRAAYALRPEGIVWPEQDGRVTLKLERLTAANGIDHGQAHDALSDVRATIALARLIREKQPRLYDYLFTLRTKQKVQEHIHLMKPLVHISGRFSAARSYLGVVLPLAWHPHNRNALIVCDLHLDHSPLLQCDAETLKQRLYTRLDALKEGELPVPLKLLHINRCPVIAPLGVLRSEDQQRLKLDMAGYQARAAQLSESLEVWQDKLQVLYGKDDFVASEDP
;
A
#
# COMPACT_ATOMS: atom_id res chain seq x y z
N MET A 1 24.46 -5.84 14.84
CA MET A 1 23.71 -6.26 13.63
C MET A 1 23.84 -7.74 13.28
N THR A 2 24.99 -8.39 13.52
CA THR A 2 25.21 -9.82 13.21
C THR A 2 24.11 -10.76 13.71
N ARG A 3 23.66 -10.61 14.96
CA ARG A 3 22.57 -11.44 15.53
C ARG A 3 21.25 -11.24 14.79
N VAL A 4 20.86 -9.99 14.51
CA VAL A 4 19.64 -9.66 13.75
C VAL A 4 19.72 -10.22 12.33
N HIS A 5 20.87 -10.10 11.67
CA HIS A 5 21.09 -10.68 10.36
C HIS A 5 20.92 -12.21 10.38
N ALA A 6 21.50 -12.90 11.36
CA ALA A 6 21.40 -14.36 11.47
C ALA A 6 19.94 -14.84 11.58
N GLU A 7 19.12 -14.18 12.40
CA GLU A 7 17.70 -14.52 12.54
C GLU A 7 16.91 -14.22 11.25
N LEU A 8 17.11 -13.03 10.65
CA LEU A 8 16.33 -12.61 9.48
C LEU A 8 16.75 -13.30 8.16
N ALA A 9 18.00 -13.75 8.07
CA ALA A 9 18.55 -14.41 6.88
C ALA A 9 18.42 -15.94 6.91
N ALA A 10 17.89 -16.52 8.00
CA ALA A 10 17.63 -17.96 8.07
C ALA A 10 16.70 -18.39 6.92
N PRO A 11 16.98 -19.49 6.19
CA PRO A 11 16.18 -19.90 5.03
C PRO A 11 14.70 -20.13 5.33
N GLY A 12 13.82 -19.73 4.42
CA GLY A 12 12.36 -19.84 4.57
C GLY A 12 11.73 -18.80 5.51
N THR A 13 12.48 -17.81 5.98
CA THR A 13 11.98 -16.83 6.96
C THR A 13 11.09 -15.77 6.29
N CYS A 14 9.95 -15.48 6.91
CA CYS A 14 9.12 -14.33 6.56
C CYS A 14 9.29 -13.25 7.65
N GLY A 15 10.09 -12.22 7.37
CA GLY A 15 10.23 -11.08 8.27
C GLY A 15 8.95 -10.24 8.26
N ALA A 16 8.29 -10.10 9.41
CA ALA A 16 7.03 -9.38 9.51
C ALA A 16 6.96 -8.52 10.79
N GLY A 17 6.15 -7.47 10.73
CA GLY A 17 5.93 -6.53 11.82
C GLY A 17 4.70 -5.66 11.57
N TYR A 18 4.58 -4.58 12.33
CA TYR A 18 3.49 -3.61 12.22
C TYR A 18 4.02 -2.28 11.69
N ASN A 19 3.70 -1.94 10.44
CA ASN A 19 4.28 -0.83 9.69
C ASN A 19 5.79 -0.95 9.40
N THR A 20 6.29 -2.20 9.38
CA THR A 20 7.71 -2.54 9.22
C THR A 20 8.28 -2.14 7.86
N LEU A 21 7.53 -2.29 6.77
CA LEU A 21 8.05 -2.10 5.41
C LEU A 21 8.41 -0.64 5.12
N ARG A 22 7.83 0.30 5.89
CA ARG A 22 8.03 1.75 5.73
C ARG A 22 8.95 2.33 6.80
N PHE A 23 9.34 1.55 7.80
CA PHE A 23 10.14 2.02 8.93
C PHE A 23 11.23 1.02 9.31
N ASP A 24 10.91 -0.05 10.05
CA ASP A 24 11.89 -0.99 10.61
C ASP A 24 12.77 -1.65 9.55
N ASP A 25 12.22 -1.94 8.37
CA ASP A 25 12.99 -2.49 7.26
C ASP A 25 14.00 -1.49 6.68
N GLU A 26 13.65 -0.21 6.62
CA GLU A 26 14.59 0.82 6.17
C GLU A 26 15.70 1.00 7.22
N VAL A 27 15.35 1.01 8.52
CA VAL A 27 16.34 0.99 9.61
C VAL A 27 17.26 -0.23 9.50
N THR A 28 16.70 -1.41 9.22
CA THR A 28 17.44 -2.65 9.04
C THR A 28 18.39 -2.57 7.84
N ARG A 29 17.92 -2.07 6.68
CA ARG A 29 18.73 -1.91 5.47
C ARG A 29 19.90 -0.97 5.70
N TYR A 30 19.65 0.22 6.24
CA TYR A 30 20.73 1.17 6.55
C TYR A 30 21.69 0.63 7.60
N SER A 31 21.20 -0.12 8.58
CA SER A 31 22.05 -0.75 9.59
C SER A 31 22.90 -1.87 9.01
N PHE A 32 22.38 -2.68 8.09
CA PHE A 32 23.15 -3.68 7.36
C PHE A 32 24.18 -3.04 6.44
N TYR A 33 23.78 -2.02 5.68
CA TYR A 33 24.69 -1.25 4.83
C TYR A 33 25.90 -0.73 5.62
N ARG A 34 25.66 0.00 6.73
CA ARG A 34 26.72 0.54 7.60
C ARG A 34 27.58 -0.53 8.28
N ASN A 35 27.12 -1.78 8.32
CA ASN A 35 27.81 -2.89 8.97
C ASN A 35 28.26 -3.96 7.96
N PHE A 36 28.38 -3.61 6.67
CA PHE A 36 28.93 -4.47 5.61
C PHE A 36 28.15 -5.78 5.36
N PHE A 37 26.85 -5.78 5.64
CA PHE A 37 25.93 -6.84 5.19
C PHE A 37 25.19 -6.38 3.94
N ASP A 38 24.79 -7.32 3.08
CA ASP A 38 23.86 -7.00 1.98
C ASP A 38 22.52 -6.51 2.58
N PRO A 39 22.06 -5.28 2.27
CA PRO A 39 20.86 -4.72 2.87
C PRO A 39 19.57 -5.45 2.50
N TYR A 40 19.56 -6.20 1.39
CA TYR A 40 18.37 -6.74 0.75
C TYR A 40 18.34 -8.27 0.70
N ALA A 41 19.49 -8.96 0.77
CA ALA A 41 19.59 -10.42 0.60
C ALA A 41 18.59 -11.20 1.46
N ARG A 42 18.46 -10.84 2.75
CA ARG A 42 17.52 -11.44 3.70
C ARG A 42 16.05 -11.37 3.28
N GLU A 43 15.69 -10.47 2.36
CA GLU A 43 14.32 -10.24 1.93
C GLU A 43 13.84 -11.24 0.86
N TRP A 44 14.75 -12.02 0.27
CA TRP A 44 14.45 -12.91 -0.87
C TRP A 44 15.33 -14.16 -0.98
N GLN A 45 16.59 -14.10 -0.54
CA GLN A 45 17.52 -15.24 -0.64
C GLN A 45 17.08 -16.39 0.27
N GLY A 46 17.33 -17.63 -0.14
CA GLY A 46 16.94 -18.81 0.65
C GLY A 46 15.43 -19.02 0.76
N GLY A 47 14.64 -18.43 -0.14
CA GLY A 47 13.17 -18.49 -0.09
C GLY A 47 12.56 -17.52 0.92
N ASN A 48 13.33 -16.57 1.44
CA ASN A 48 12.85 -15.60 2.41
C ASN A 48 11.86 -14.63 1.77
N SER A 49 11.08 -13.99 2.64
CA SER A 49 10.08 -12.99 2.25
C SER A 49 9.89 -11.95 3.34
N ARG A 50 9.08 -10.95 3.06
CA ARG A 50 8.66 -9.95 4.03
C ARG A 50 7.15 -9.81 4.06
N TRP A 51 6.62 -9.24 5.13
CA TRP A 51 5.20 -8.93 5.23
C TRP A 51 4.94 -7.80 6.24
N ASP A 52 3.77 -7.15 6.13
CA ASP A 52 3.41 -6.03 7.01
C ASP A 52 1.96 -6.12 7.42
N LEU A 53 1.73 -6.18 8.73
CA LEU A 53 0.40 -6.38 9.27
C LEU A 53 -0.46 -5.11 9.16
N ILE A 54 0.12 -3.91 9.01
CA ILE A 54 -0.68 -2.67 8.95
C ILE A 54 -1.65 -2.66 7.76
N ASP A 55 -1.20 -3.08 6.58
CA ASP A 55 -2.05 -3.10 5.39
C ASP A 55 -3.01 -4.31 5.41
N VAL A 56 -2.67 -5.39 6.14
CA VAL A 56 -3.60 -6.51 6.44
C VAL A 56 -4.75 -6.05 7.34
N VAL A 57 -4.45 -5.28 8.39
CA VAL A 57 -5.44 -4.69 9.30
C VAL A 57 -6.36 -3.74 8.54
N ARG A 58 -5.80 -2.86 7.70
CA ARG A 58 -6.59 -1.97 6.83
C ARG A 58 -7.51 -2.76 5.91
N ALA A 59 -7.03 -3.86 5.34
CA ALA A 59 -7.82 -4.70 4.45
C ALA A 59 -8.95 -5.42 5.18
N ALA A 60 -8.69 -5.93 6.39
CA ALA A 60 -9.72 -6.51 7.24
C ALA A 60 -10.79 -5.47 7.59
N TYR A 61 -10.39 -4.29 8.06
CA TYR A 61 -11.33 -3.19 8.34
C TYR A 61 -12.17 -2.79 7.11
N ALA A 62 -11.53 -2.60 5.97
CA ALA A 62 -12.21 -2.12 4.77
C ALA A 62 -13.15 -3.18 4.17
N LEU A 63 -12.67 -4.43 4.04
CA LEU A 63 -13.34 -5.46 3.25
C LEU A 63 -14.13 -6.44 4.11
N ARG A 64 -13.60 -6.87 5.25
CA ARG A 64 -14.19 -7.94 6.08
C ARG A 64 -14.11 -7.57 7.57
N PRO A 65 -14.81 -6.51 8.01
CA PRO A 65 -14.69 -5.99 9.36
C PRO A 65 -15.30 -6.90 10.43
N GLU A 66 -16.12 -7.88 10.03
CA GLU A 66 -16.89 -8.71 10.93
C GLU A 66 -15.98 -9.55 11.85
N GLY A 67 -16.33 -9.64 13.14
CA GLY A 67 -15.60 -10.44 14.12
C GLY A 67 -14.42 -9.74 14.80
N ILE A 68 -14.08 -8.50 14.39
CA ILE A 68 -13.04 -7.66 15.02
C ILE A 68 -13.68 -6.37 15.52
N VAL A 69 -13.32 -5.94 16.72
CA VAL A 69 -13.74 -4.67 17.29
C VAL A 69 -12.80 -3.57 16.79
N TRP A 70 -13.36 -2.57 16.11
CA TRP A 70 -12.61 -1.45 15.55
C TRP A 70 -12.73 -0.23 16.46
N PRO A 71 -11.71 0.12 17.26
CA PRO A 71 -11.79 1.24 18.18
C PRO A 71 -11.86 2.56 17.43
N GLU A 72 -12.58 3.52 18.01
CA GLU A 72 -12.65 4.88 17.51
C GLU A 72 -11.88 5.84 18.42
N GLN A 73 -11.35 6.90 17.80
CA GLN A 73 -10.78 8.05 18.47
C GLN A 73 -11.30 9.29 17.74
N ASP A 74 -11.93 10.22 18.46
CA ASP A 74 -12.49 11.47 17.92
C ASP A 74 -13.49 11.21 16.75
N GLY A 75 -14.33 10.17 16.90
CA GLY A 75 -15.33 9.77 15.91
C GLY A 75 -14.76 9.11 14.64
N ARG A 76 -13.50 8.66 14.68
CA ARG A 76 -12.84 7.99 13.55
C ARG A 76 -12.16 6.71 14.00
N VAL A 77 -12.25 5.66 13.18
CA VAL A 77 -11.54 4.41 13.46
C VAL A 77 -10.03 4.64 13.52
N THR A 78 -9.41 4.13 14.58
CA THR A 78 -7.97 4.17 14.78
C THR A 78 -7.37 2.78 14.60
N LEU A 79 -6.31 2.69 13.80
CA LEU A 79 -5.55 1.46 13.57
C LEU A 79 -4.22 1.48 14.35
N LYS A 80 -4.19 2.15 15.50
CA LYS A 80 -3.05 2.10 16.41
C LYS A 80 -3.05 0.76 17.14
N LEU A 81 -1.88 0.12 17.24
CA LEU A 81 -1.76 -1.25 17.74
C LEU A 81 -2.27 -1.36 19.19
N GLU A 82 -1.92 -0.41 20.04
CA GLU A 82 -2.34 -0.32 21.44
C GLU A 82 -3.85 -0.15 21.62
N ARG A 83 -4.52 0.53 20.68
CA ARG A 83 -5.97 0.68 20.71
C ARG A 83 -6.68 -0.57 20.20
N LEU A 84 -6.19 -1.15 19.11
CA LEU A 84 -6.76 -2.36 18.51
C LEU A 84 -6.68 -3.54 19.46
N THR A 85 -5.52 -3.75 20.08
CA THR A 85 -5.32 -4.83 21.05
C THR A 85 -6.24 -4.69 22.26
N ALA A 86 -6.27 -3.49 22.88
CA ALA A 86 -7.16 -3.22 24.01
C ALA A 86 -8.65 -3.48 23.68
N ALA A 87 -9.11 -3.02 22.51
CA ALA A 87 -10.50 -3.18 22.09
C ALA A 87 -10.88 -4.65 21.79
N ASN A 88 -9.91 -5.50 21.49
CA ASN A 88 -10.13 -6.92 21.17
C ASN A 88 -9.68 -7.86 22.31
N GLY A 89 -9.45 -7.34 23.52
CA GLY A 89 -9.07 -8.16 24.68
C GLY A 89 -7.69 -8.82 24.56
N ILE A 90 -6.79 -8.26 23.76
CA ILE A 90 -5.41 -8.73 23.59
C ILE A 90 -4.54 -7.99 24.61
N ASP A 91 -3.81 -8.75 25.44
CA ASP A 91 -2.81 -8.18 26.34
C ASP A 91 -1.69 -7.51 25.55
N HIS A 92 -1.38 -6.27 25.94
CA HIS A 92 -0.36 -5.43 25.32
C HIS A 92 0.58 -4.82 26.38
N GLY A 93 0.72 -5.49 27.54
CA GLY A 93 1.74 -5.20 28.55
C GLY A 93 2.02 -3.70 28.75
N GLN A 94 3.30 -3.31 28.65
CA GLN A 94 3.69 -1.91 28.48
C GLN A 94 3.80 -1.60 26.98
N ALA A 95 2.93 -0.72 26.47
CA ALA A 95 3.04 -0.22 25.10
C ALA A 95 4.39 0.49 24.88
N HIS A 96 4.98 0.33 23.69
CA HIS A 96 6.30 0.84 23.31
C HIS A 96 7.52 0.11 23.92
N ASP A 97 7.31 -1.03 24.58
CA ASP A 97 8.37 -2.04 24.72
C ASP A 97 8.41 -2.91 23.46
N ALA A 98 9.60 -3.08 22.87
CA ALA A 98 9.75 -3.78 21.60
C ALA A 98 9.22 -5.23 21.66
N LEU A 99 9.40 -5.92 22.79
CA LEU A 99 8.89 -7.29 22.96
C LEU A 99 7.36 -7.30 23.11
N SER A 100 6.79 -6.34 23.83
CA SER A 100 5.34 -6.15 23.95
C SER A 100 4.68 -5.91 22.59
N ASP A 101 5.23 -4.98 21.79
CA ASP A 101 4.71 -4.66 20.45
C ASP A 101 4.78 -5.87 19.50
N VAL A 102 5.85 -6.69 19.59
CA VAL A 102 5.98 -7.94 18.84
C VAL A 102 4.89 -8.94 19.25
N ARG A 103 4.65 -9.14 20.56
CA ARG A 103 3.62 -10.05 21.05
C ARG A 103 2.22 -9.58 20.64
N ALA A 104 1.95 -8.28 20.76
CA ALA A 104 0.71 -7.65 20.30
C ALA A 104 0.48 -7.86 18.80
N THR A 105 1.53 -7.67 17.98
CA THR A 105 1.47 -7.90 16.53
C THR A 105 1.15 -9.36 16.20
N ILE A 106 1.79 -10.32 16.86
CA ILE A 106 1.51 -11.76 16.69
C ILE A 106 0.06 -12.09 17.07
N ALA A 107 -0.40 -11.58 18.22
CA ALA A 107 -1.77 -11.82 18.69
C ALA A 107 -2.81 -11.22 17.73
N LEU A 108 -2.58 -10.02 17.21
CA LEU A 108 -3.45 -9.39 16.23
C LEU A 108 -3.47 -10.17 14.90
N ALA A 109 -2.32 -10.65 14.42
CA ALA A 109 -2.25 -11.50 13.24
C ALA A 109 -3.05 -12.80 13.44
N ARG A 110 -2.97 -13.43 14.62
CA ARG A 110 -3.78 -14.60 14.99
C ARG A 110 -5.26 -14.29 15.00
N LEU A 111 -5.68 -13.17 15.59
CA LEU A 111 -7.07 -12.74 15.60
C LEU A 111 -7.62 -12.59 14.19
N ILE A 112 -6.90 -11.90 13.30
CA ILE A 112 -7.34 -11.72 11.90
C ILE A 112 -7.41 -13.07 11.18
N ARG A 113 -6.43 -13.96 11.40
CA ARG A 113 -6.44 -15.30 10.81
C ARG A 113 -7.62 -16.15 11.31
N GLU A 114 -8.01 -16.01 12.57
CA GLU A 114 -9.15 -16.72 13.15
C GLU A 114 -10.48 -16.19 12.60
N LYS A 115 -10.67 -14.86 12.60
CA LYS A 115 -11.94 -14.24 12.21
C LYS A 115 -12.12 -14.16 10.70
N GLN A 116 -11.03 -14.00 9.95
CA GLN A 116 -11.04 -13.77 8.50
C GLN A 116 -9.96 -14.63 7.79
N PRO A 117 -10.01 -15.97 7.90
CA PRO A 117 -8.95 -16.87 7.40
C PRO A 117 -8.71 -16.73 5.90
N ARG A 118 -9.78 -16.66 5.09
CA ARG A 118 -9.66 -16.53 3.62
C ARG A 118 -8.99 -15.22 3.22
N LEU A 119 -9.27 -14.12 3.91
CA LEU A 119 -8.62 -12.84 3.67
C LEU A 119 -7.14 -12.92 4.07
N TYR A 120 -6.84 -13.46 5.24
CA TYR A 120 -5.47 -13.62 5.72
C TYR A 120 -4.63 -14.43 4.73
N ASP A 121 -5.11 -15.61 4.32
CA ASP A 121 -4.39 -16.51 3.40
C ASP A 121 -4.17 -15.87 2.02
N TYR A 122 -5.18 -15.14 1.52
CA TYR A 122 -5.08 -14.38 0.27
C TYR A 122 -3.98 -13.31 0.35
N LEU A 123 -4.01 -12.47 1.40
CA LEU A 123 -3.03 -11.40 1.58
C LEU A 123 -1.62 -11.93 1.88
N PHE A 124 -1.51 -13.05 2.59
CA PHE A 124 -0.23 -13.71 2.81
C PHE A 124 0.35 -14.25 1.51
N THR A 125 -0.47 -14.77 0.61
CA THR A 125 -0.04 -15.18 -0.74
C THR A 125 0.50 -14.00 -1.55
N LEU A 126 -0.15 -12.84 -1.47
CA LEU A 126 0.27 -11.61 -2.13
C LEU A 126 1.53 -10.94 -1.54
N ARG A 127 2.18 -11.53 -0.53
CA ARG A 127 3.42 -10.95 0.03
C ARG A 127 4.59 -10.96 -0.98
N THR A 128 4.55 -11.84 -1.97
CA THR A 128 5.60 -11.95 -3.00
C THR A 128 5.21 -11.18 -4.26
N LYS A 129 6.20 -10.50 -4.88
CA LYS A 129 5.96 -9.69 -6.08
C LYS A 129 5.41 -10.50 -7.25
N GLN A 130 5.80 -11.77 -7.38
CA GLN A 130 5.34 -12.66 -8.44
C GLN A 130 3.83 -12.89 -8.33
N LYS A 131 3.34 -13.16 -7.12
CA LYS A 131 1.91 -13.30 -6.87
C LYS A 131 1.14 -12.01 -7.10
N VAL A 132 1.70 -10.86 -6.70
CA VAL A 132 1.09 -9.56 -7.03
C VAL A 132 0.99 -9.36 -8.55
N GLN A 133 2.04 -9.68 -9.31
CA GLN A 133 2.07 -9.52 -10.76
C GLN A 133 0.99 -10.35 -11.48
N GLU A 134 0.73 -11.58 -11.03
CA GLU A 134 -0.33 -12.46 -11.57
C GLU A 134 -1.73 -11.80 -11.53
N HIS A 135 -1.96 -10.86 -10.60
CA HIS A 135 -3.24 -10.16 -10.46
C HIS A 135 -3.32 -8.84 -11.23
N ILE A 136 -2.21 -8.31 -11.74
CA ILE A 136 -2.16 -7.01 -12.42
C ILE A 136 -2.47 -7.18 -13.91
N HIS A 137 -3.50 -6.47 -14.36
CA HIS A 137 -3.84 -6.33 -15.77
C HIS A 137 -3.98 -4.84 -16.07
N LEU A 138 -3.24 -4.34 -17.07
CA LEU A 138 -3.37 -2.95 -17.49
C LEU A 138 -4.80 -2.66 -17.97
N MET A 139 -5.26 -1.45 -17.69
CA MET A 139 -6.59 -0.96 -18.03
C MET A 139 -7.76 -1.78 -17.43
N LYS A 140 -7.49 -2.62 -16.43
CA LYS A 140 -8.52 -3.34 -15.68
C LYS A 140 -8.56 -2.83 -14.23
N PRO A 141 -9.67 -2.20 -13.80
CA PRO A 141 -9.78 -1.70 -12.44
C PRO A 141 -9.60 -2.81 -11.38
N LEU A 142 -8.98 -2.45 -10.27
CA LEU A 142 -8.80 -3.31 -9.11
C LEU A 142 -8.98 -2.53 -7.81
N VAL A 143 -9.25 -3.24 -6.72
CA VAL A 143 -9.26 -2.69 -5.37
C VAL A 143 -7.83 -2.62 -4.86
N HIS A 144 -7.47 -1.49 -4.26
CA HIS A 144 -6.20 -1.31 -3.58
C HIS A 144 -6.42 -0.75 -2.17
N ILE A 145 -5.79 -1.37 -1.17
CA ILE A 145 -5.76 -0.83 0.20
C ILE A 145 -4.39 -0.20 0.44
N SER A 146 -4.39 1.03 0.97
CA SER A 146 -3.16 1.76 1.23
C SER A 146 -3.36 2.86 2.27
N GLY A 147 -2.37 3.03 3.15
CA GLY A 147 -2.28 4.21 4.03
C GLY A 147 -2.19 5.56 3.30
N ARG A 148 -2.01 5.58 1.97
CA ARG A 148 -2.09 6.80 1.15
C ARG A 148 -3.54 7.23 0.86
N PHE A 149 -4.51 6.34 0.97
CA PHE A 149 -5.92 6.70 0.97
C PHE A 149 -6.34 7.09 2.38
N SER A 150 -7.19 8.10 2.51
CA SER A 150 -7.56 8.65 3.81
C SER A 150 -8.32 7.62 4.67
N ALA A 151 -8.25 7.78 5.99
CA ALA A 151 -9.05 6.98 6.92
C ALA A 151 -10.56 7.14 6.66
N ALA A 152 -11.00 8.31 6.20
CA ALA A 152 -12.38 8.57 5.78
C ALA A 152 -12.84 7.69 4.60
N ARG A 153 -11.91 7.25 3.75
CA ARG A 153 -12.15 6.27 2.67
C ARG A 153 -11.88 4.83 3.12
N SER A 154 -11.76 4.58 4.42
CA SER A 154 -11.35 3.28 4.99
C SER A 154 -10.06 2.73 4.37
N TYR A 155 -9.14 3.61 3.96
CA TYR A 155 -7.90 3.25 3.28
C TYR A 155 -8.09 2.51 1.95
N LEU A 156 -9.29 2.54 1.37
CA LEU A 156 -9.64 1.85 0.13
C LEU A 156 -9.66 2.82 -1.05
N GLY A 157 -9.06 2.37 -2.16
CA GLY A 157 -9.21 2.98 -3.47
C GLY A 157 -9.57 1.93 -4.52
N VAL A 158 -10.40 2.32 -5.48
CA VAL A 158 -10.56 1.58 -6.73
C VAL A 158 -9.61 2.25 -7.73
N VAL A 159 -8.64 1.51 -8.24
CA VAL A 159 -7.56 2.06 -9.06
C VAL A 159 -7.50 1.39 -10.43
N LEU A 160 -7.06 2.14 -11.43
CA LEU A 160 -6.81 1.66 -12.78
C LEU A 160 -5.30 1.55 -13.04
N PRO A 161 -4.74 0.36 -13.21
CA PRO A 161 -3.38 0.17 -13.71
C PRO A 161 -3.21 0.78 -15.10
N LEU A 162 -2.35 1.79 -15.23
CA LEU A 162 -2.13 2.48 -16.50
C LEU A 162 -0.91 1.93 -17.24
N ALA A 163 0.25 1.90 -16.56
CA ALA A 163 1.51 1.46 -17.15
C ALA A 163 2.49 1.02 -16.07
N TRP A 164 3.50 0.24 -16.46
CA TRP A 164 4.68 0.03 -15.63
C TRP A 164 5.55 1.27 -15.64
N HIS A 165 6.17 1.57 -14.51
CA HIS A 165 7.09 2.70 -14.41
C HIS A 165 8.31 2.48 -15.32
N PRO A 166 8.78 3.48 -16.09
CA PRO A 166 9.83 3.28 -17.10
C PRO A 166 11.19 2.89 -16.53
N HIS A 167 11.53 3.38 -15.33
CA HIS A 167 12.81 3.08 -14.68
C HIS A 167 12.72 2.12 -13.47
N ASN A 168 11.59 2.07 -12.77
CA ASN A 168 11.42 1.19 -11.60
C ASN A 168 10.55 -0.02 -11.94
N ARG A 169 11.19 -1.16 -12.25
CA ARG A 169 10.50 -2.43 -12.56
C ARG A 169 9.54 -2.95 -11.49
N ASN A 170 9.65 -2.44 -10.25
CA ASN A 170 8.76 -2.83 -9.16
C ASN A 170 7.62 -1.82 -8.94
N ALA A 171 7.49 -0.77 -9.74
CA ALA A 171 6.46 0.24 -9.60
C ALA A 171 5.48 0.19 -10.76
N LEU A 172 4.19 0.14 -10.42
CA LEU A 172 3.06 0.25 -11.33
C LEU A 172 2.43 1.63 -11.15
N ILE A 173 2.23 2.35 -12.25
CA ILE A 173 1.51 3.62 -12.28
C ILE A 173 0.02 3.29 -12.30
N VAL A 174 -0.70 3.75 -11.27
CA VAL A 174 -2.15 3.56 -11.15
C VAL A 174 -2.86 4.90 -11.04
N CYS A 175 -4.05 5.00 -11.65
CA CYS A 175 -4.97 6.12 -11.47
C CYS A 175 -5.97 5.81 -10.35
N ASP A 176 -6.15 6.71 -9.39
CA ASP A 176 -7.22 6.62 -8.38
C ASP A 176 -8.55 7.06 -8.99
N LEU A 177 -9.44 6.09 -9.25
CA LEU A 177 -10.72 6.35 -9.91
C LEU A 177 -11.70 7.10 -9.02
N HIS A 178 -11.40 7.36 -7.74
CA HIS A 178 -12.21 8.27 -6.92
C HIS A 178 -12.04 9.73 -7.30
N LEU A 179 -10.87 10.11 -7.82
CA LEU A 179 -10.53 11.48 -8.14
C LEU A 179 -10.95 11.82 -9.57
N ASP A 180 -11.13 13.11 -9.84
CA ASP A 180 -11.30 13.59 -11.19
C ASP A 180 -9.99 13.42 -11.98
N HIS A 181 -10.11 12.87 -13.18
CA HIS A 181 -9.00 12.60 -14.08
C HIS A 181 -8.91 13.61 -15.24
N SER A 182 -9.75 14.65 -15.23
CA SER A 182 -9.65 15.78 -16.14
C SER A 182 -8.24 16.38 -16.25
N PRO A 183 -7.39 16.45 -15.19
CA PRO A 183 -6.03 16.94 -15.36
C PRO A 183 -5.20 16.10 -16.33
N LEU A 184 -5.37 14.77 -16.33
CA LEU A 184 -4.65 13.88 -17.25
C LEU A 184 -5.03 14.15 -18.71
N LEU A 185 -6.27 14.56 -18.95
CA LEU A 185 -6.79 14.84 -20.29
C LEU A 185 -6.43 16.26 -20.76
N GLN A 186 -6.50 17.25 -19.86
CA GLN A 186 -6.47 18.67 -20.20
C GLN A 186 -5.10 19.33 -20.04
N CYS A 187 -4.27 18.87 -19.09
CA CYS A 187 -2.98 19.48 -18.81
C CYS A 187 -1.85 18.86 -19.64
N ASP A 188 -0.82 19.65 -19.93
CA ASP A 188 0.45 19.14 -20.46
C ASP A 188 1.26 18.38 -19.39
N ALA A 189 2.30 17.69 -19.84
CA ALA A 189 3.10 16.82 -18.98
C ALA A 189 3.90 17.58 -17.91
N GLU A 190 4.40 18.79 -18.20
CA GLU A 190 5.18 19.58 -17.25
C GLU A 190 4.31 20.11 -16.11
N THR A 191 3.12 20.61 -16.43
CA THR A 191 2.11 21.05 -15.46
C THR A 191 1.70 19.88 -14.57
N LEU A 192 1.46 18.70 -15.15
CA LEU A 192 1.15 17.49 -14.40
C LEU A 192 2.31 17.06 -13.50
N LYS A 193 3.56 17.12 -13.98
CA LYS A 193 4.75 16.78 -13.18
C LYS A 193 4.87 17.72 -11.97
N GLN A 194 4.72 19.02 -12.16
CA GLN A 194 4.72 20.00 -11.07
C GLN A 194 3.61 19.70 -10.05
N ARG A 195 2.36 19.50 -10.52
CA ARG A 195 1.21 19.24 -9.63
C ARG A 195 1.35 17.91 -8.88
N LEU A 196 1.93 16.88 -9.49
CA LEU A 196 2.14 15.57 -8.85
C LEU A 196 3.04 15.67 -7.61
N TYR A 197 4.00 16.59 -7.61
CA TYR A 197 4.92 16.83 -6.50
C TYR A 197 4.53 18.04 -5.62
N THR A 198 3.43 18.71 -5.94
CA THR A 198 2.89 19.80 -5.13
C THR A 198 1.96 19.23 -4.06
N ARG A 199 2.10 19.73 -2.83
CA ARG A 199 1.20 19.33 -1.74
C ARG A 199 -0.21 19.86 -2.00
N LEU A 200 -1.23 19.12 -1.57
CA LEU A 200 -2.64 19.49 -1.77
C LEU A 200 -2.98 20.88 -1.21
N ASP A 201 -2.40 21.26 -0.07
CA ASP A 201 -2.58 22.57 0.58
C ASP A 201 -1.86 23.72 -0.13
N ALA A 202 -0.98 23.41 -1.08
CA ALA A 202 -0.22 24.37 -1.89
C ALA A 202 -0.71 24.46 -3.35
N LEU A 203 -1.72 23.67 -3.74
CA LEU A 203 -2.36 23.80 -5.05
C LEU A 203 -3.17 25.10 -5.11
N LYS A 204 -3.19 25.75 -6.28
CA LYS A 204 -3.95 27.00 -6.46
C LYS A 204 -5.46 26.71 -6.43
N GLU A 205 -6.24 27.75 -6.16
CA GLU A 205 -7.70 27.65 -6.19
C GLU A 205 -8.18 27.15 -7.56
N GLY A 206 -9.03 26.11 -7.55
CA GLY A 206 -9.53 25.44 -8.75
C GLY A 206 -8.58 24.39 -9.37
N GLU A 207 -7.34 24.24 -8.88
CA GLU A 207 -6.45 23.18 -9.34
C GLU A 207 -6.78 21.84 -8.67
N LEU A 208 -6.93 20.81 -9.51
CA LEU A 208 -7.13 19.45 -9.06
C LEU A 208 -5.78 18.73 -8.88
N PRO A 209 -5.64 17.88 -7.85
CA PRO A 209 -4.47 17.02 -7.73
C PRO A 209 -4.42 16.03 -8.89
N VAL A 210 -3.21 15.65 -9.30
CA VAL A 210 -3.03 14.59 -10.30
C VAL A 210 -3.45 13.25 -9.67
N PRO A 211 -4.40 12.50 -10.26
CA PRO A 211 -4.96 11.30 -9.64
C PRO A 211 -4.05 10.08 -9.78
N LEU A 212 -2.73 10.28 -9.83
CA LEU A 212 -1.75 9.21 -10.05
C LEU A 212 -1.07 8.82 -8.74
N LYS A 213 -0.81 7.52 -8.61
CA LYS A 213 -0.06 6.94 -7.51
C LYS A 213 0.81 5.81 -8.02
N LEU A 214 1.97 5.62 -7.38
CA LEU A 214 2.77 4.41 -7.58
C LEU A 214 2.32 3.29 -6.62
N LEU A 215 2.14 2.10 -7.19
CA LEU A 215 1.93 0.85 -6.48
C LEU A 215 3.20 0.01 -6.60
N HIS A 216 3.88 -0.23 -5.47
CA HIS A 216 5.13 -0.97 -5.44
C HIS A 216 4.89 -2.46 -5.15
N ILE A 217 5.10 -3.32 -6.15
CA ILE A 217 4.82 -4.77 -6.05
C ILE A 217 5.75 -5.52 -5.09
N ASN A 218 6.91 -4.94 -4.78
CA ASN A 218 7.89 -5.50 -3.84
C ASN A 218 7.71 -5.00 -2.39
N ARG A 219 6.61 -4.28 -2.09
CA ARG A 219 6.25 -3.77 -0.76
C ARG A 219 4.92 -4.33 -0.28
N CYS A 220 4.66 -5.60 -0.56
CA CYS A 220 3.45 -6.36 -0.18
C CYS A 220 2.14 -5.57 -0.35
N PRO A 221 1.88 -4.97 -1.54
CA PRO A 221 0.70 -4.15 -1.72
C PRO A 221 -0.56 -5.01 -1.63
N VAL A 222 -1.55 -4.51 -0.91
CA VAL A 222 -2.87 -5.15 -0.88
C VAL A 222 -3.63 -4.76 -2.14
N ILE A 223 -3.84 -5.73 -3.02
CA ILE A 223 -4.69 -5.62 -4.21
C ILE A 223 -5.73 -6.72 -4.22
N ALA A 224 -6.89 -6.48 -4.83
CA ALA A 224 -7.92 -7.49 -5.03
C ALA A 224 -8.76 -7.19 -6.28
N PRO A 225 -9.37 -8.20 -6.93
CA PRO A 225 -10.34 -7.96 -8.00
C PRO A 225 -11.58 -7.23 -7.46
N LEU A 226 -12.27 -6.47 -8.33
CA LEU A 226 -13.49 -5.74 -7.93
C LEU A 226 -14.56 -6.65 -7.31
N GLY A 227 -14.65 -7.91 -7.73
CA GLY A 227 -15.63 -8.88 -7.22
C GLY A 227 -15.51 -9.17 -5.72
N VAL A 228 -14.43 -8.74 -5.04
CA VAL A 228 -14.33 -8.82 -3.58
C VAL A 228 -15.30 -7.88 -2.86
N LEU A 229 -15.73 -6.79 -3.53
CA LEU A 229 -16.64 -5.78 -3.01
C LEU A 229 -18.08 -6.26 -3.16
N ARG A 230 -18.64 -6.82 -2.09
CA ARG A 230 -20.06 -7.20 -2.02
C ARG A 230 -20.92 -5.93 -2.09
N SER A 231 -22.20 -6.06 -2.46
CA SER A 231 -23.13 -4.92 -2.50
C SER A 231 -23.22 -4.20 -1.14
N GLU A 232 -23.20 -4.95 -0.04
CA GLU A 232 -23.16 -4.39 1.33
C GLU A 232 -21.86 -3.62 1.61
N ASP A 233 -20.71 -4.09 1.10
CA ASP A 233 -19.43 -3.38 1.24
C ASP A 233 -19.47 -2.07 0.44
N GLN A 234 -19.99 -2.10 -0.79
CA GLN A 234 -20.13 -0.92 -1.65
C GLN A 234 -21.03 0.14 -1.00
N GLN A 235 -22.15 -0.26 -0.40
CA GLN A 235 -23.05 0.63 0.32
C GLN A 235 -22.41 1.20 1.59
N ARG A 236 -21.82 0.34 2.44
CA ARG A 236 -21.14 0.75 3.68
C ARG A 236 -20.02 1.74 3.42
N LEU A 237 -19.23 1.50 2.36
CA LEU A 237 -18.10 2.32 1.97
C LEU A 237 -18.48 3.49 1.04
N LYS A 238 -19.76 3.60 0.65
CA LYS A 238 -20.29 4.65 -0.26
C LYS A 238 -19.52 4.74 -1.58
N LEU A 239 -19.26 3.59 -2.20
CA LEU A 239 -18.48 3.50 -3.44
C LEU A 239 -19.36 3.81 -4.66
N ASP A 240 -18.90 4.75 -5.50
CA ASP A 240 -19.52 5.08 -6.77
C ASP A 240 -18.99 4.16 -7.89
N MET A 241 -19.45 2.91 -7.88
CA MET A 241 -18.98 1.90 -8.84
C MET A 241 -19.29 2.28 -10.29
N ALA A 242 -20.43 2.94 -10.54
CA ALA A 242 -20.81 3.40 -11.87
C ALA A 242 -19.87 4.52 -12.34
N GLY A 243 -19.57 5.51 -11.49
CA GLY A 243 -18.60 6.55 -11.79
C GLY A 243 -17.19 6.00 -12.01
N TYR A 244 -16.74 5.01 -11.24
CA TYR A 244 -15.43 4.39 -11.46
C TYR A 244 -15.35 3.66 -12.81
N GLN A 245 -16.42 2.96 -13.21
CA GLN A 245 -16.50 2.31 -14.51
C GLN A 245 -16.48 3.34 -15.66
N ALA A 246 -17.26 4.41 -15.54
CA ALA A 246 -17.28 5.48 -16.54
C ALA A 246 -15.91 6.16 -16.69
N ARG A 247 -15.24 6.49 -15.58
CA ARG A 247 -13.88 7.06 -15.58
C ARG A 247 -12.86 6.09 -16.17
N ALA A 248 -12.96 4.79 -15.88
CA ALA A 248 -12.06 3.80 -16.45
C ALA A 248 -12.25 3.65 -17.97
N ALA A 249 -13.51 3.66 -18.45
CA ALA A 249 -13.82 3.64 -19.87
C ALA A 249 -13.25 4.89 -20.57
N GLN A 250 -13.53 6.08 -20.02
CA GLN A 250 -13.01 7.33 -20.57
C GLN A 250 -11.49 7.36 -20.66
N LEU A 251 -10.79 6.94 -19.60
CA LEU A 251 -9.32 6.83 -19.62
C LEU A 251 -8.82 5.83 -20.66
N SER A 252 -9.58 4.76 -20.93
CA SER A 252 -9.21 3.76 -21.93
C SER A 252 -9.41 4.26 -23.35
N GLU A 253 -10.50 4.98 -23.61
CA GLU A 253 -10.82 5.59 -24.89
C GLU A 253 -9.87 6.76 -25.22
N SER A 254 -9.40 7.48 -24.21
CA SER A 254 -8.51 8.63 -24.36
C SER A 254 -7.03 8.28 -24.20
N LEU A 255 -6.62 7.03 -24.41
CA LEU A 255 -5.25 6.55 -24.16
C LEU A 255 -4.19 7.43 -24.85
N GLU A 256 -4.42 7.76 -26.13
CA GLU A 256 -3.52 8.59 -26.95
C GLU A 256 -3.33 10.01 -26.39
N VAL A 257 -4.28 10.50 -25.57
CA VAL A 257 -4.23 11.85 -24.99
C VAL A 257 -3.26 11.94 -23.82
N TRP A 258 -3.08 10.86 -23.05
CA TRP A 258 -2.35 10.91 -21.77
C TRP A 258 -1.19 9.93 -21.65
N GLN A 259 -1.11 8.87 -22.47
CA GLN A 259 -0.13 7.80 -22.30
C GLN A 259 1.32 8.32 -22.35
N ASP A 260 1.66 9.16 -23.32
CA ASP A 260 3.02 9.69 -23.48
C ASP A 260 3.41 10.63 -22.34
N LYS A 261 2.44 11.27 -21.69
CA LYS A 261 2.68 12.13 -20.52
C LYS A 261 3.30 11.31 -19.38
N LEU A 262 2.94 10.03 -19.22
CA LEU A 262 3.48 9.18 -18.14
C LEU A 262 4.99 8.99 -18.24
N GLN A 263 5.55 8.94 -19.46
CA GLN A 263 7.00 8.83 -19.65
C GLN A 263 7.73 10.08 -19.18
N VAL A 264 7.14 11.26 -19.39
CA VAL A 264 7.69 12.55 -18.95
C VAL A 264 7.56 12.70 -17.43
N LEU A 265 6.40 12.36 -16.87
CA LEU A 265 6.12 12.46 -15.43
C LEU A 265 7.07 11.59 -14.59
N TYR A 266 7.36 10.39 -15.08
CA TYR A 266 8.17 9.37 -14.37
C TYR A 266 9.51 9.09 -15.05
N GLY A 267 9.97 10.01 -15.89
CA GLY A 267 11.31 9.98 -16.48
C GLY A 267 12.40 10.13 -15.42
N LYS A 268 13.67 10.13 -15.85
CA LYS A 268 14.77 10.39 -14.91
C LYS A 268 14.65 11.79 -14.35
N ASP A 269 14.60 11.89 -13.02
CA ASP A 269 14.83 13.14 -12.32
C ASP A 269 16.34 13.30 -12.09
N ASP A 270 16.85 14.50 -12.38
CA ASP A 270 18.22 14.88 -12.04
C ASP A 270 18.29 15.17 -10.54
N PHE A 271 18.41 14.13 -9.72
CA PHE A 271 18.72 14.29 -8.31
C PHE A 271 20.15 14.81 -8.16
N VAL A 272 20.32 15.83 -7.31
CA VAL A 272 21.65 16.25 -6.86
C VAL A 272 22.26 15.08 -6.08
N ALA A 273 23.40 14.58 -6.54
CA ALA A 273 24.12 13.52 -5.86
C ALA A 273 24.49 13.96 -4.43
N SER A 274 24.33 13.05 -3.46
CA SER A 274 24.85 13.27 -2.11
C SER A 274 26.28 12.74 -2.05
N GLU A 275 27.17 13.47 -1.36
CA GLU A 275 28.53 13.04 -1.07
C GLU A 275 28.62 12.17 0.20
N ASP A 276 27.52 12.08 0.98
CA ASP A 276 27.43 11.22 2.17
C ASP A 276 27.17 9.77 1.75
N PRO A 277 28.10 8.83 2.02
CA PRO A 277 28.03 7.45 1.52
C PRO A 277 26.90 6.59 2.09
#